data_AF-A0A9D1YVY3-F1
#
_entry.id   AF-A0A9D1YVY3-F1
#
_cell.length_a   1.000
_cell.length_b   1.000
_cell.length_c   1.000
_cell.angle_alpha   90.00
_cell.angle_beta   90.00
_cell.angle_gamma   90.00
#
_symmetry.space_group_name_H-M   'P 1'
#
loop_
_entity.id
_entity.type
_entity.pdbx_description
1 polymer ?
#
loop_
_entity_poly.entity_id
_entity_poly.type
_entity_poly.pdbx_seq_one_letter_code
_entity_poly.pdbx_strand_id
1 'polypeptide(L)'
;MQHANPTDKQQRKAEREQARLERTDRKERQRAEHAARGPSRWRTIVLPVLRLAVFAVIAIALVKFAFFPENAPATSEGLTPDGQLFDPVVVVETGDIVNDIVLDGTIVRDPSQTVLATVQGEIGTVFVAEGDTVSRGDPVYQIRTRHEPEPVMPTEENPDPPQPAPY
;
A
#
# COMPACT_ATOMS: atom_id res chain seq x y z
N MET A 1 -125.98 -12.15 39.64
CA MET A 1 -124.96 -11.59 40.55
C MET A 1 -124.20 -10.52 39.80
N GLN A 2 -124.02 -9.35 40.41
CA GLN A 2 -123.56 -8.09 39.79
C GLN A 2 -122.20 -8.23 39.09
N HIS A 3 -122.14 -7.82 37.82
CA HIS A 3 -120.88 -7.51 37.15
C HIS A 3 -120.51 -6.06 37.44
N ALA A 4 -119.50 -5.87 38.29
CA ALA A 4 -118.90 -4.58 38.59
C ALA A 4 -118.21 -4.02 37.33
N ASN A 5 -118.53 -2.78 36.98
CA ASN A 5 -117.99 -2.10 35.81
C ASN A 5 -116.49 -1.77 36.04
N PRO A 6 -115.56 -2.32 35.25
CA PRO A 6 -114.14 -2.06 35.44
C PRO A 6 -113.81 -0.61 35.08
N THR A 7 -113.16 0.08 36.00
CA THR A 7 -112.77 1.49 35.89
C THR A 7 -111.87 1.71 34.67
N ASP A 8 -112.16 2.74 33.87
CA ASP A 8 -111.53 3.13 32.58
C ASP A 8 -109.98 3.01 32.54
N LYS A 9 -109.30 3.19 33.70
CA LYS A 9 -107.85 3.01 33.83
C LYS A 9 -107.36 1.58 33.62
N GLN A 10 -108.14 0.57 34.00
CA GLN A 10 -107.80 -0.85 33.85
C GLN A 10 -107.89 -1.29 32.39
N GLN A 11 -108.90 -0.78 31.65
CA GLN A 11 -109.07 -1.06 30.23
C GLN A 11 -107.92 -0.51 29.40
N ARG A 12 -107.50 0.74 29.65
CA ARG A 12 -106.34 1.34 28.97
C ARG A 12 -105.02 0.64 29.28
N LYS A 13 -104.88 0.06 30.48
CA LYS A 13 -103.69 -0.71 30.85
C LYS A 13 -103.69 -2.08 30.18
N ALA A 14 -104.83 -2.77 30.17
CA ALA A 14 -105.02 -4.04 29.49
C ALA A 14 -104.82 -3.91 27.97
N GLU A 15 -105.31 -2.83 27.36
CA GLU A 15 -105.13 -2.55 25.93
C GLU A 15 -103.66 -2.26 25.59
N ARG A 16 -102.94 -1.56 26.47
CA ARG A 16 -101.49 -1.34 26.31
C ARG A 16 -100.68 -2.62 26.48
N GLU A 17 -101.09 -3.49 27.38
CA GLU A 17 -100.44 -4.80 27.58
C GLU A 17 -100.75 -5.74 26.40
N GLN A 18 -101.98 -5.77 25.91
CA GLN A 18 -102.36 -6.51 24.70
C GLN A 18 -101.60 -5.99 23.47
N ALA A 19 -101.52 -4.68 23.29
CA ALA A 19 -100.75 -4.08 22.19
C ALA A 19 -99.24 -4.36 22.30
N ARG A 20 -98.72 -4.56 23.52
CA ARG A 20 -97.31 -4.90 23.74
C ARG A 20 -97.05 -6.37 23.45
N LEU A 21 -97.97 -7.25 23.81
CA LEU A 21 -97.90 -8.69 23.53
C LEU A 21 -98.02 -8.97 22.03
N GLU A 22 -98.91 -8.28 21.32
CA GLU A 22 -99.00 -8.40 19.85
C GLU A 22 -97.74 -7.88 19.14
N ARG A 23 -97.12 -6.81 19.67
CA ARG A 23 -95.86 -6.29 19.12
C ARG A 23 -94.70 -7.25 19.32
N THR A 24 -94.66 -7.99 20.43
CA THR A 24 -93.64 -9.01 20.66
C THR A 24 -93.88 -10.23 19.76
N ASP A 25 -95.11 -10.71 19.66
CA ASP A 25 -95.46 -11.88 18.84
C ASP A 25 -95.19 -11.65 17.35
N ARG A 26 -95.51 -10.45 16.85
CA ARG A 26 -95.24 -10.07 15.45
C ARG A 26 -93.74 -10.02 15.15
N LYS A 27 -92.91 -9.64 16.12
CA LYS A 27 -91.46 -9.55 15.97
C LYS A 27 -90.79 -10.93 15.99
N GLU A 28 -91.34 -11.87 16.75
CA GLU A 28 -90.87 -13.25 16.80
C GLU A 28 -91.24 -14.02 15.53
N ARG A 29 -92.45 -13.84 15.00
CA ARG A 29 -92.86 -14.43 13.72
C ARG A 29 -91.99 -13.95 12.55
N GLN A 30 -91.65 -12.66 12.51
CA GLN A 30 -90.74 -12.13 11.49
C GLN A 30 -89.31 -12.66 11.62
N ARG A 31 -88.80 -12.84 12.84
CA ARG A 31 -87.47 -13.43 13.06
C ARG A 31 -87.41 -14.91 12.69
N ALA A 32 -88.49 -15.65 12.93
CA ALA A 32 -88.62 -17.04 12.49
C ALA A 32 -88.64 -17.14 10.95
N GLU A 33 -89.32 -16.22 10.26
CA GLU A 33 -89.32 -16.16 8.78
C GLU A 33 -87.94 -15.81 8.21
N HIS A 34 -87.18 -14.92 8.87
CA HIS A 34 -85.81 -14.60 8.44
C HIS A 34 -84.80 -15.72 8.72
N ALA A 35 -85.02 -16.52 9.77
CA ALA A 35 -84.19 -17.69 10.08
C ALA A 35 -84.43 -18.87 9.12
N ALA A 36 -85.57 -18.91 8.44
CA ALA A 36 -85.94 -20.00 7.51
C ALA A 36 -85.41 -19.82 6.08
N ARG A 37 -84.81 -18.66 5.73
CA ARG A 37 -84.06 -18.53 4.47
C ARG A 37 -82.74 -19.27 4.60
N GLY A 38 -82.78 -20.56 4.24
CA GLY A 38 -81.64 -21.46 4.25
C GLY A 38 -80.38 -20.81 3.63
N PRO A 39 -79.18 -21.17 4.10
CA PRO A 39 -77.95 -20.50 3.71
C PRO A 39 -77.84 -20.51 2.19
N SER A 40 -77.85 -19.32 1.59
CA SER A 40 -77.78 -19.15 0.15
C SER A 40 -76.58 -19.95 -0.36
N ARG A 41 -76.85 -20.95 -1.21
CA ARG A 41 -75.83 -21.82 -1.84
C ARG A 41 -74.70 -21.00 -2.49
N TRP A 42 -74.95 -19.73 -2.80
CA TRP A 42 -73.96 -18.79 -3.32
C TRP A 42 -72.81 -18.53 -2.35
N ARG A 43 -73.06 -18.41 -1.04
CA ARG A 43 -71.99 -18.16 -0.07
C ARG A 43 -71.31 -19.45 0.40
N THR A 44 -72.05 -20.55 0.40
CA THR A 44 -71.56 -21.84 0.91
C THR A 44 -70.89 -22.70 -0.16
N ILE A 45 -71.19 -22.49 -1.45
CA ILE A 45 -70.60 -23.29 -2.54
C ILE A 45 -69.81 -22.40 -3.51
N VAL A 46 -70.40 -21.30 -4.00
CA VAL A 46 -69.73 -20.49 -5.05
C VAL A 46 -68.48 -19.80 -4.50
N LEU A 47 -68.57 -19.15 -3.34
CA LEU A 47 -67.42 -18.48 -2.72
C LEU A 47 -66.24 -19.43 -2.38
N PRO A 48 -66.44 -20.60 -1.75
CA PRO A 48 -65.33 -21.54 -1.51
C PRO A 48 -64.79 -22.18 -2.78
N VAL A 49 -65.64 -22.52 -3.76
CA VAL A 49 -65.17 -23.08 -5.04
C VAL A 49 -64.33 -22.07 -5.81
N LEU A 50 -64.74 -20.79 -5.85
CA LEU A 50 -63.95 -19.73 -6.48
C LEU A 50 -62.62 -19.52 -5.77
N ARG A 51 -62.62 -19.49 -4.44
CA ARG A 51 -61.39 -19.40 -3.65
C ARG A 51 -60.45 -20.58 -3.94
N LEU A 52 -60.98 -21.81 -3.99
CA LEU A 52 -60.22 -23.00 -4.33
C LEU A 52 -59.64 -22.92 -5.75
N ALA A 53 -60.41 -22.44 -6.73
CA ALA A 53 -59.94 -22.22 -8.09
C ALA A 53 -58.78 -21.22 -8.16
N VAL A 54 -58.88 -20.10 -7.43
CA VAL A 54 -57.79 -19.11 -7.33
C VAL A 54 -56.53 -19.73 -6.72
N PHE A 55 -56.65 -20.48 -5.62
CA PHE A 55 -55.51 -21.17 -5.03
C PHE A 55 -54.91 -22.23 -5.95
N ALA A 56 -55.74 -22.95 -6.72
CA ALA A 56 -55.27 -23.92 -7.70
C ALA A 56 -54.44 -23.24 -8.81
N VAL A 57 -54.90 -22.09 -9.33
CA VAL A 57 -54.15 -21.31 -10.33
C VAL A 57 -52.82 -20.82 -9.76
N ILE A 58 -52.82 -20.29 -8.53
CA ILE A 58 -51.59 -19.84 -7.85
C ILE A 58 -50.62 -21.02 -7.65
N ALA A 59 -51.10 -22.16 -7.20
CA ALA A 59 -50.28 -23.35 -7.01
C ALA A 59 -49.62 -23.81 -8.32
N ILE A 60 -50.40 -23.85 -9.42
CA ILE A 60 -49.87 -24.20 -10.75
C ILE A 60 -48.82 -23.16 -11.20
N ALA A 61 -49.08 -21.87 -10.99
CA ALA A 61 -48.13 -20.81 -11.35
C ALA A 61 -46.82 -20.93 -10.56
N LEU A 62 -46.89 -21.23 -9.26
CA LEU A 62 -45.70 -21.43 -8.42
C LEU A 62 -44.93 -22.70 -8.83
N VAL A 63 -45.61 -23.80 -9.15
CA VAL A 63 -44.96 -25.01 -9.69
C VAL A 63 -44.26 -24.68 -11.00
N LYS A 64 -44.92 -23.98 -11.93
CA LYS A 64 -44.29 -23.54 -13.17
C LYS A 64 -43.07 -22.66 -12.87
N PHE A 65 -43.18 -21.68 -11.98
CA PHE A 65 -42.08 -20.77 -11.63
C PHE A 65 -40.90 -21.49 -10.96
N ALA A 66 -41.16 -22.47 -10.09
CA ALA A 66 -40.13 -23.20 -9.35
C ALA A 66 -39.37 -24.23 -10.22
N PHE A 67 -40.06 -24.90 -11.16
CA PHE A 67 -39.48 -25.97 -11.97
C PHE A 67 -39.13 -25.55 -13.41
N PHE A 68 -39.75 -24.48 -13.90
CA PHE A 68 -39.48 -23.89 -15.21
C PHE A 68 -39.18 -22.40 -15.04
N PRO A 69 -38.03 -22.03 -14.44
CA PRO A 69 -37.61 -20.65 -14.40
C PRO A 69 -37.57 -20.14 -15.85
N GLU A 70 -38.35 -19.11 -16.12
CA GLU A 70 -38.28 -18.41 -17.39
C GLU A 70 -36.93 -17.71 -17.41
N ASN A 71 -35.96 -18.29 -18.11
CA ASN A 71 -34.68 -17.66 -18.42
C ASN A 71 -34.93 -16.54 -19.45
N ALA A 72 -35.90 -15.66 -19.20
CA ALA A 72 -35.80 -14.33 -19.75
C ALA A 72 -34.52 -13.76 -19.13
N PRO A 73 -33.58 -13.23 -19.92
CA PRO A 73 -32.52 -12.44 -19.33
C PRO A 73 -33.26 -11.33 -18.59
N ALA A 74 -33.31 -11.42 -17.26
CA ALA A 74 -33.51 -10.25 -16.46
C ALA A 74 -32.50 -9.28 -17.07
N THR A 75 -32.99 -8.18 -17.65
CA THR A 75 -32.17 -7.00 -17.79
C THR A 75 -31.95 -6.49 -16.36
N SER A 76 -31.31 -7.31 -15.52
CA SER A 76 -30.33 -6.79 -14.62
C SER A 76 -29.39 -6.04 -15.53
N GLU A 77 -29.48 -4.71 -15.50
CA GLU A 77 -28.27 -3.92 -15.54
C GLU A 77 -27.39 -4.47 -14.42
N GLY A 78 -26.75 -5.61 -14.70
CA GLY A 78 -25.69 -6.13 -13.89
C GLY A 78 -24.62 -5.07 -14.03
N LEU A 79 -24.52 -4.22 -13.00
CA LEU A 79 -23.36 -3.40 -12.75
C LEU A 79 -22.19 -4.38 -12.73
N THR A 80 -21.61 -4.58 -13.90
CA THR A 80 -20.39 -5.34 -14.06
C THR A 80 -19.35 -4.43 -13.41
N PRO A 81 -18.60 -4.90 -12.40
CA PRO A 81 -17.54 -4.08 -11.84
C PRO A 81 -16.50 -3.85 -12.95
N ASP A 82 -16.52 -2.66 -13.56
CA ASP A 82 -15.59 -2.26 -14.64
C ASP A 82 -14.17 -1.97 -14.11
N GLY A 83 -13.96 -2.12 -12.81
CA GLY A 83 -12.68 -1.92 -12.14
C GLY A 83 -11.68 -2.98 -12.56
N GLN A 84 -10.91 -2.68 -13.60
CA GLN A 84 -9.74 -3.46 -13.96
C GLN A 84 -8.59 -3.07 -13.01
N LEU A 85 -8.26 -3.97 -12.09
CA LEU A 85 -7.06 -3.86 -11.28
C LEU A 85 -5.89 -4.33 -12.16
N PHE A 86 -5.13 -3.39 -12.72
CA PHE A 86 -3.90 -3.72 -13.44
C PHE A 86 -2.72 -3.59 -12.49
N ASP A 87 -1.90 -4.63 -12.43
CA ASP A 87 -0.60 -4.55 -11.79
C ASP A 87 0.38 -3.96 -12.82
N PRO A 88 0.91 -2.74 -12.62
CA PRO A 88 1.87 -2.16 -13.54
C PRO A 88 3.15 -3.01 -13.54
N VAL A 89 3.37 -3.75 -14.63
CA VAL A 89 4.62 -4.49 -14.86
C VAL A 89 5.58 -3.66 -15.70
N VAL A 90 6.82 -3.55 -15.26
CA VAL A 90 7.91 -2.92 -16.01
C VAL A 90 8.84 -4.03 -16.49
N VAL A 91 9.17 -4.02 -17.78
CA VAL A 91 10.10 -4.98 -18.38
C VAL A 91 11.52 -4.61 -17.97
N VAL A 92 12.29 -5.58 -17.49
CA VAL A 92 13.72 -5.40 -17.20
C VAL A 92 14.55 -5.67 -18.45
N GLU A 93 15.45 -4.76 -18.78
CA GLU A 93 16.40 -4.89 -19.87
C GLU A 93 17.83 -4.95 -19.33
N THR A 94 18.68 -5.75 -19.96
CA THR A 94 20.10 -5.80 -19.65
C THR A 94 20.85 -4.75 -20.46
N GLY A 95 21.70 -3.97 -19.81
CA GLY A 95 22.60 -3.02 -20.46
C GLY A 95 23.91 -2.91 -19.70
N ASP A 96 24.90 -2.27 -20.31
CA ASP A 96 26.19 -2.04 -19.67
C ASP A 96 26.09 -0.93 -18.62
N ILE A 97 26.62 -1.20 -17.44
CA ILE A 97 26.66 -0.25 -16.32
C ILE A 97 28.11 0.11 -16.06
N VAL A 98 28.44 1.39 -16.23
CA VAL A 98 29.74 1.95 -15.81
C VAL A 98 29.59 2.53 -14.41
N ASN A 99 30.47 2.11 -13.50
CA ASN A 99 30.58 2.69 -12.17
C ASN A 99 31.82 3.58 -12.12
N ASP A 100 31.61 4.88 -12.27
CA ASP A 100 32.68 5.87 -12.13
C ASP A 100 32.97 6.12 -10.64
N ILE A 101 34.13 5.67 -10.19
CA ILE A 101 34.61 5.93 -8.83
C ILE A 101 35.54 7.14 -8.88
N VAL A 102 35.13 8.22 -8.21
CA VAL A 102 35.95 9.42 -8.02
C VAL A 102 36.60 9.35 -6.65
N LEU A 103 37.93 9.47 -6.60
CA LEU A 103 38.69 9.49 -5.35
C LEU A 103 39.48 10.79 -5.25
N ASP A 104 39.24 11.51 -4.15
CA ASP A 104 40.03 12.69 -3.81
C ASP A 104 41.42 12.26 -3.33
N GLY A 105 42.45 12.77 -3.98
CA GLY A 105 43.85 12.54 -3.65
C GLY A 105 44.62 13.83 -3.58
N THR A 106 45.73 13.84 -2.85
CA THR A 106 46.67 14.96 -2.81
C THR A 106 48.04 14.48 -3.31
N ILE A 107 48.69 15.27 -4.16
CA ILE A 107 50.06 15.00 -4.62
C ILE A 107 51.03 15.53 -3.56
N VAL A 108 51.86 14.63 -3.03
CA VAL A 108 52.90 14.97 -2.05
C VAL A 108 54.26 14.88 -2.73
N ARG A 109 55.15 15.84 -2.48
CA ARG A 109 56.53 15.81 -2.98
C ARG A 109 57.34 14.80 -2.15
N ASP A 110 58.22 14.07 -2.83
CA ASP A 110 59.22 13.24 -2.16
C ASP A 110 60.12 14.06 -1.22
N PRO A 111 60.60 13.46 -0.12
CA PRO A 111 61.46 14.14 0.84
C PRO A 111 62.78 14.56 0.18
N SER A 112 63.09 15.86 0.26
CA SER A 112 64.39 16.38 -0.16
C SER A 112 65.48 15.97 0.82
N GLN A 113 66.66 15.63 0.29
CA GLN A 113 67.85 15.31 1.07
C GLN A 113 68.82 16.49 1.01
N THR A 114 69.33 16.94 2.16
CA THR A 114 70.37 17.97 2.22
C THR A 114 71.75 17.31 2.06
N VAL A 115 72.52 17.74 1.06
CA VAL A 115 73.89 17.22 0.81
C VAL A 115 74.92 18.09 1.51
N LEU A 116 75.51 17.57 2.59
CA LEU A 116 76.49 18.27 3.42
C LEU A 116 77.93 17.93 3.05
N ALA A 117 78.81 18.91 3.23
CA ALA A 117 80.25 18.73 3.08
C ALA A 117 80.79 17.79 4.17
N THR A 118 81.50 16.74 3.78
CA THR A 118 82.12 15.80 4.73
C THR A 118 83.51 16.23 5.18
N VAL A 119 84.10 17.23 4.49
CA VAL A 119 85.45 17.73 4.74
C VAL A 119 85.44 19.26 4.81
N GLN A 120 86.38 19.82 5.56
CA GLN A 120 86.60 21.27 5.60
C GLN A 120 87.46 21.69 4.40
N GLY A 121 87.10 22.82 3.79
CA GLY A 121 87.80 23.37 2.63
C GLY A 121 87.00 24.45 1.94
N GLU A 122 87.51 24.93 0.81
CA GLU A 122 86.84 25.93 -0.02
C GLU A 122 86.06 25.25 -1.15
N ILE A 123 84.92 25.83 -1.54
CA ILE A 123 84.14 25.33 -2.68
C ILE A 123 84.91 25.60 -3.97
N GLY A 124 85.21 24.53 -4.72
CA GLY A 124 85.94 24.60 -5.98
C GLY A 124 85.01 24.84 -7.17
N THR A 125 84.12 23.89 -7.43
CA THR A 125 83.19 23.94 -8.57
C THR A 125 81.86 23.32 -8.18
N VAL A 126 80.77 23.94 -8.60
CA VAL A 126 79.41 23.40 -8.47
C VAL A 126 79.02 22.86 -9.83
N PHE A 127 78.60 21.59 -9.87
CA PHE A 127 78.31 20.88 -11.13
C PHE A 127 76.84 20.93 -11.53
N VAL A 128 75.97 21.41 -10.64
CA VAL A 128 74.52 21.41 -10.82
C VAL A 128 73.96 22.82 -10.65
N ALA A 129 73.00 23.18 -11.48
CA ALA A 129 72.21 24.41 -11.34
C ALA A 129 70.88 24.13 -10.65
N GLU A 130 70.20 25.21 -10.21
CA GLU A 130 68.85 25.10 -9.66
C GLU A 130 67.87 24.57 -10.72
N GLY A 131 67.14 23.50 -10.37
CA GLY A 131 66.20 22.85 -11.28
C GLY A 131 66.79 21.69 -12.10
N ASP A 132 68.10 21.45 -12.01
CA ASP A 132 68.71 20.29 -12.67
C ASP A 132 68.23 18.97 -12.04
N THR A 133 68.08 17.96 -12.90
CA THR A 133 67.77 16.59 -12.47
C THR A 133 69.07 15.87 -12.17
N VAL A 134 69.21 15.35 -10.95
CA VAL A 134 70.39 14.62 -10.48
C VAL A 134 70.01 13.20 -10.10
N SER A 135 70.85 12.24 -10.48
CA SER A 135 70.72 10.84 -10.08
C SER A 135 71.57 10.53 -8.85
N ARG A 136 71.28 9.41 -8.20
CA ARG A 136 72.09 8.94 -7.08
C ARG A 136 73.52 8.67 -7.54
N GLY A 137 74.47 9.34 -6.90
CA GLY A 137 75.90 9.19 -7.17
C GLY A 137 76.48 10.29 -8.06
N ASP A 138 75.63 11.16 -8.63
CA ASP A 138 76.11 12.27 -9.43
C ASP A 138 76.86 13.30 -8.56
N PRO A 139 77.99 13.83 -9.03
CA PRO A 139 78.74 14.85 -8.29
C PRO A 139 77.96 16.16 -8.27
N VAL A 140 77.70 16.69 -7.07
CA VAL A 140 76.97 17.95 -6.88
C VAL A 140 77.92 19.14 -6.79
N TYR A 141 78.99 19.01 -6.00
CA TYR A 141 80.03 20.02 -5.84
C TYR A 141 81.37 19.38 -5.47
N GLN A 142 82.46 20.11 -5.72
CA GLN A 142 83.81 19.72 -5.31
C GLN A 142 84.34 20.66 -4.23
N ILE A 143 84.95 20.10 -3.19
CA ILE A 143 85.67 20.84 -2.15
C ILE A 143 87.17 20.71 -2.39
N ARG A 144 87.88 21.83 -2.30
CA ARG A 144 89.35 21.88 -2.34
C ARG A 144 89.87 22.01 -0.91
N THR A 145 90.69 21.05 -0.50
CA THR A 145 91.35 21.04 0.81
C THR A 145 92.84 21.30 0.64
N ARG A 146 93.39 22.19 1.47
CA ARG A 146 94.85 22.39 1.55
C ARG A 146 95.43 21.33 2.47
N HIS A 147 96.34 20.52 1.95
CA HIS A 147 97.16 19.61 2.76
C HIS A 147 98.52 20.27 3.01
N GLU A 148 98.91 20.40 4.28
CA GLU A 148 100.28 20.74 4.66
C GLU A 148 101.15 19.50 4.35
N PRO A 149 102.27 19.63 3.63
CA PRO A 149 103.18 18.50 3.42
C PRO A 149 103.72 18.03 4.78
N GLU A 150 103.68 16.72 5.04
CA GLU A 150 104.30 16.16 6.23
C GLU A 150 105.81 16.47 6.21
N PRO A 151 106.40 16.91 7.34
CA PRO A 151 107.83 17.18 7.39
C PRO A 151 108.58 15.87 7.17
N VAL A 152 109.24 15.76 6.02
CA VAL A 152 110.22 14.70 5.78
C VAL A 152 111.42 14.95 6.70
N MET A 153 111.58 14.13 7.74
CA MET A 153 112.84 14.10 8.47
C MET A 153 113.90 13.50 7.55
N PRO A 154 115.08 14.13 7.40
CA PRO A 154 116.17 13.51 6.66
C PRO A 154 116.55 12.21 7.36
N THR A 155 116.28 11.08 6.72
CA THR A 155 116.96 9.83 7.06
C THR A 155 118.35 9.92 6.43
N GLU A 156 119.39 9.97 7.25
CA GLU A 156 120.82 10.02 6.85
C GLU A 156 121.30 8.72 6.14
N GLU A 157 120.46 8.08 5.32
CA GLU A 157 120.77 6.77 4.72
C GLU A 157 121.21 6.84 3.25
N ASN A 158 121.30 8.03 2.64
CA ASN A 158 121.82 8.16 1.29
C ASN A 158 122.89 9.27 1.20
N PRO A 159 124.20 8.94 1.12
CA PRO A 159 125.22 9.93 0.86
C PRO A 159 125.07 10.48 -0.56
N ASP A 160 125.09 11.81 -0.72
CA ASP A 160 125.11 12.46 -2.02
C ASP A 160 126.27 11.96 -2.89
N PRO A 161 126.07 11.71 -4.21
CA PRO A 161 127.16 11.37 -5.10
C PRO A 161 128.17 12.53 -5.18
N PRO A 162 129.48 12.25 -5.31
CA PRO A 162 130.51 13.29 -5.29
C PRO A 162 130.32 14.28 -6.45
N GLN A 163 130.28 15.58 -6.10
CA GLN A 163 130.23 16.66 -7.09
C GLN A 163 131.55 16.73 -7.87
N PRO A 164 131.54 16.90 -9.21
CA PRO A 164 132.76 17.03 -9.99
C PRO A 164 133.47 18.36 -9.73
N ALA A 165 134.81 18.31 -9.61
CA ALA A 165 135.64 19.49 -9.40
C ALA A 165 135.62 20.42 -10.64
N PRO A 166 135.63 21.75 -10.45
CA PRO A 166 135.68 22.71 -11.56
C PRO A 166 137.07 22.72 -12.23
N TYR A 167 137.09 22.86 -13.56
CA TYR A 167 138.27 23.27 -14.33
C TYR A 167 138.48 24.79 -14.25
#